data_AF-A0A0L9VB51-F1
#
_entry.id   AF-A0A0L9VB51-F1
#
_cell.length_a   1.000
_cell.length_b   1.000
_cell.length_c   1.000
_cell.angle_alpha   90.00
_cell.angle_beta   90.00
_cell.angle_gamma   90.00
#
_symmetry.space_group_name_H-M   'P 1'
#
loop_
_entity.id
_entity.type
_entity.pdbx_description
1 polymer ?
#
loop_
_entity_poly.entity_id
_entity_poly.type
_entity_poly.pdbx_seq_one_letter_code
_entity_poly.pdbx_strand_id
1 'polypeptide(L)'
;MASSSSRRGKKAAQFVRNASPNGWISDDEERYKFGCYRKLFQVVPHKFLDLELFRREGFLFQESLTDGGLAKFVQMIGDCYPDLVEVFYHNLKVVNGVIWSRVKGVDIKNDDEIWLSFIGLKAKGFMSHEKTSELNQWTHKKNIYKEFLTYPKRLKVYKSYLLGGFKMEEKMCAFVLSWVILPGRGRCDCLTTEDLFLVHAIKTRIPINWVAVMSDHMIEIASRRGHNLPYGVFIISVLKHHQVDLTGEKKIGCTKSNEIGKATLNFNGLKKTEDGWVFKDVDETPHTEFERFVVDQFRRLSTRISKVKKCVIMIHKKLDEDNALRTPSASESNDEDDTTEDESMETSDSN
;
A
#
# COMPACT_ATOMS: atom_id res chain seq x y z
N MET A 1 49.85 50.60 18.76
CA MET A 1 48.72 49.69 18.53
C MET A 1 48.45 49.61 17.03
N ALA A 2 48.70 48.47 16.39
CA ALA A 2 48.17 48.14 15.07
C ALA A 2 48.04 46.62 15.04
N SER A 3 46.81 46.14 15.17
CA SER A 3 46.50 44.72 15.31
C SER A 3 46.44 44.06 13.93
N SER A 4 47.09 42.91 13.82
CA SER A 4 47.22 42.11 12.61
C SER A 4 45.94 41.31 12.31
N SER A 5 45.72 41.08 11.02
CA SER A 5 44.55 40.41 10.46
C SER A 5 44.52 38.90 10.71
N SER A 6 43.34 38.34 10.96
CA SER A 6 43.07 36.93 10.64
C SER A 6 41.72 36.79 9.93
N ARG A 7 41.76 36.62 8.60
CA ARG A 7 40.59 36.17 7.83
C ARG A 7 40.48 34.65 8.02
N ARG A 8 39.58 34.23 8.92
CA ARG A 8 39.14 32.84 9.05
C ARG A 8 38.45 32.42 7.76
N GLY A 9 39.11 31.58 6.96
CA GLY A 9 38.50 30.94 5.79
C GLY A 9 37.27 30.14 6.23
N LYS A 10 36.10 30.51 5.70
CA LYS A 10 34.89 29.67 5.79
C LYS A 10 35.18 28.39 5.00
N LYS A 11 35.37 27.27 5.71
CA LYS A 11 35.29 25.95 5.09
C LYS A 11 33.88 25.82 4.50
N ALA A 12 33.79 25.77 3.17
CA ALA A 12 32.57 25.42 2.49
C ALA A 12 32.15 24.03 2.97
N ALA A 13 30.99 23.95 3.62
CA ALA A 13 30.35 22.68 3.90
C ALA A 13 30.13 22.00 2.54
N GLN A 14 30.85 20.91 2.32
CA GLN A 14 30.70 20.08 1.14
C GLN A 14 29.30 19.49 1.20
N PHE A 15 28.35 20.11 0.51
CA PHE A 15 27.03 19.54 0.26
C PHE A 15 27.28 18.22 -0.49
N VAL A 16 27.23 17.11 0.23
CA VAL A 16 27.12 15.79 -0.37
C VAL A 16 25.86 15.83 -1.22
N ARG A 17 26.01 15.69 -2.54
CA ARG A 17 24.89 15.61 -3.48
C ARG A 17 24.00 14.46 -3.01
N ASN A 18 22.80 14.78 -2.52
CA ASN A 18 21.73 13.80 -2.41
C ASN A 18 21.54 13.20 -3.81
N ALA A 19 21.78 11.91 -3.98
CA ALA A 19 21.49 11.24 -5.24
C ALA A 19 20.01 11.50 -5.57
N SER A 20 19.74 11.98 -6.79
CA SER A 20 18.36 12.20 -7.24
C SER A 20 17.86 10.89 -7.86
N PRO A 21 16.82 10.25 -7.30
CA PRO A 21 16.27 9.02 -7.85
C PRO A 21 15.77 9.13 -9.30
N ASN A 22 15.57 10.36 -9.81
CA ASN A 22 15.26 10.59 -11.22
C ASN A 22 16.33 9.99 -12.16
N GLY A 23 17.59 9.92 -11.74
CA GLY A 23 18.67 9.33 -12.52
C GLY A 23 18.60 7.80 -12.65
N TRP A 24 17.73 7.13 -11.87
CA TRP A 24 17.57 5.67 -11.89
C TRP A 24 16.32 5.21 -12.65
N ILE A 25 15.54 6.14 -13.17
CA ILE A 25 14.44 5.86 -14.11
C ILE A 25 15.02 5.95 -15.51
N SER A 26 14.79 4.92 -16.34
CA SER A 26 15.47 4.79 -17.64
C SER A 26 14.87 5.67 -18.74
N ASP A 27 13.56 5.93 -18.68
CA ASP A 27 12.80 6.62 -19.74
C ASP A 27 12.44 8.06 -19.33
N ASP A 28 12.49 9.02 -20.27
CA ASP A 28 12.29 10.43 -19.97
C ASP A 28 10.81 10.79 -19.67
N GLU A 29 9.85 10.10 -20.27
CA GLU A 29 8.43 10.23 -19.95
C GLU A 29 8.14 9.64 -18.56
N GLU A 30 8.74 8.49 -18.26
CA GLU A 30 8.67 7.86 -16.94
C GLU A 30 9.39 8.67 -15.85
N ARG A 31 10.49 9.35 -16.17
CA ARG A 31 11.14 10.31 -15.27
C ARG A 31 10.23 11.49 -14.95
N TYR A 32 9.52 12.01 -15.94
CA TYR A 32 8.55 13.09 -15.76
C TYR A 32 7.41 12.62 -14.86
N LYS A 33 6.80 11.46 -15.15
CA LYS A 33 5.77 10.84 -14.32
C LYS A 33 6.27 10.64 -12.88
N PHE A 34 7.42 10.00 -12.69
CA PHE A 34 8.01 9.78 -11.38
C PHE A 34 8.18 11.10 -10.62
N GLY A 35 8.76 12.13 -11.25
CA GLY A 35 8.94 13.45 -10.65
C GLY A 35 7.63 14.12 -10.21
N CYS A 36 6.56 13.98 -11.00
CA CYS A 36 5.24 14.51 -10.69
C CYS A 36 4.58 13.79 -9.51
N TYR A 37 4.70 12.47 -9.41
CA TYR A 37 4.00 11.66 -8.40
C TYR A 37 4.83 11.40 -7.13
N ARG A 38 6.16 11.60 -7.15
CA ARG A 38 7.05 11.30 -6.03
C ARG A 38 6.60 11.88 -4.69
N LYS A 39 6.16 13.14 -4.68
CA LYS A 39 5.70 13.83 -3.45
C LYS A 39 4.38 13.29 -2.88
N LEU A 40 3.72 12.38 -3.60
CA LEU A 40 2.46 11.74 -3.20
C LEU A 40 2.70 10.35 -2.62
N PHE A 41 3.86 9.73 -2.85
CA PHE A 41 4.18 8.43 -2.29
C PHE A 41 4.76 8.57 -0.88
N GLN A 42 4.38 7.65 -0.02
CA GLN A 42 4.89 7.49 1.31
C GLN A 42 5.13 6.00 1.55
N VAL A 43 6.36 5.65 1.90
CA VAL A 43 6.65 4.30 2.37
C VAL A 43 5.95 4.09 3.71
N VAL A 44 5.13 3.04 3.79
CA VAL A 44 4.41 2.73 5.01
C VAL A 44 5.42 2.34 6.08
N PRO A 45 5.37 2.93 7.29
CA PRO A 45 6.25 2.54 8.37
C PRO A 45 6.10 1.05 8.64
N HIS A 46 7.21 0.31 8.54
CA HIS A 46 7.23 -1.12 8.82
C HIS A 46 6.78 -1.37 10.26
N LYS A 47 5.88 -2.32 10.46
CA LYS A 47 5.41 -2.74 11.78
C LYS A 47 5.87 -4.17 12.04
N PHE A 48 6.23 -4.46 13.28
CA PHE A 48 6.65 -5.80 13.69
C PHE A 48 6.07 -6.18 15.04
N LEU A 49 5.99 -7.48 15.31
CA LEU A 49 5.53 -8.06 16.56
C LEU A 49 6.70 -8.70 17.30
N ASP A 50 6.59 -8.74 18.63
CA ASP A 50 7.30 -9.72 19.46
C ASP A 50 6.30 -10.84 19.80
N LEU A 51 6.40 -11.99 19.14
CA LEU A 51 5.44 -13.08 19.34
C LEU A 51 5.53 -13.68 20.75
N GLU A 52 6.71 -13.64 21.37
CA GLU A 52 6.92 -14.14 22.74
C GLU A 52 6.28 -13.20 23.77
N LEU A 53 6.32 -11.89 23.54
CA LEU A 53 5.55 -10.93 24.32
C LEU A 53 4.07 -11.30 24.32
N PHE A 54 3.47 -11.56 23.16
CA PHE A 54 2.05 -11.90 23.07
C PHE A 54 1.73 -13.23 23.76
N ARG A 55 2.60 -14.23 23.61
CA ARG A 55 2.48 -15.51 24.32
C ARG A 55 2.46 -15.33 25.83
N ARG A 56 3.42 -14.58 26.38
CA ARG A 56 3.52 -14.27 27.81
C ARG A 56 2.33 -13.47 28.34
N GLU A 57 1.70 -12.68 27.48
CA GLU A 57 0.52 -11.90 27.80
C GLU A 57 -0.79 -12.69 27.64
N GLY A 58 -0.71 -13.98 27.32
CA GLY A 58 -1.85 -14.90 27.26
C GLY A 58 -2.59 -14.95 25.93
N PHE A 59 -2.03 -14.35 24.87
CA PHE A 59 -2.64 -14.39 23.54
C PHE A 59 -2.29 -15.66 22.78
N LEU A 60 -3.25 -16.16 22.00
CA LEU A 60 -3.10 -17.38 21.21
C LEU A 60 -2.90 -17.13 19.71
N PHE A 61 -3.31 -15.98 19.16
CA PHE A 61 -3.21 -15.70 17.73
C PHE A 61 -1.77 -15.79 17.19
N GLN A 62 -0.77 -15.53 18.03
CA GLN A 62 0.65 -15.63 17.65
C GLN A 62 1.03 -17.05 17.22
N GLU A 63 0.41 -18.08 17.81
CA GLU A 63 0.61 -19.48 17.40
C GLU A 63 0.06 -19.71 16.00
N SER A 64 -1.15 -19.20 15.74
CA SER A 64 -1.78 -19.28 14.43
C SER A 64 -0.95 -18.59 13.33
N LEU A 65 -0.31 -17.45 13.64
CA LEU A 65 0.64 -16.80 12.72
C LEU A 65 1.88 -17.66 12.47
N THR A 66 2.40 -18.31 13.51
CA THR A 66 3.58 -19.17 13.42
C THR A 66 3.28 -20.41 12.58
N ASP A 67 2.15 -21.06 12.83
CA ASP A 67 1.67 -22.23 12.08
C ASP A 67 1.43 -21.91 10.61
N GLY A 68 0.96 -20.68 10.32
CA GLY A 68 0.82 -20.15 8.97
C GLY A 68 2.13 -19.77 8.28
N GLY A 69 3.29 -19.96 8.93
CA GLY A 69 4.61 -19.62 8.39
C GLY A 69 4.96 -18.13 8.40
N LEU A 70 4.12 -17.28 8.99
CA LEU A 70 4.27 -15.82 8.97
C LEU A 70 5.26 -15.29 10.02
N ALA A 71 5.71 -16.13 10.96
CA ALA A 71 6.51 -15.70 12.11
C ALA A 71 7.76 -14.90 11.74
N LYS A 72 8.49 -15.31 10.69
CA LYS A 72 9.71 -14.61 10.26
C LYS A 72 9.39 -13.25 9.64
N PHE A 73 8.30 -13.15 8.89
CA PHE A 73 7.85 -11.89 8.30
C PHE A 73 7.35 -10.90 9.37
N VAL A 74 6.46 -11.32 10.26
CA VAL A 74 5.83 -10.42 11.24
C VAL A 74 6.79 -9.94 12.32
N GLN A 75 7.90 -10.65 12.53
CA GLN A 75 8.99 -10.25 13.43
C GLN A 75 10.16 -9.58 12.69
N MET A 76 10.04 -9.34 11.38
CA MET A 76 11.12 -8.75 10.59
C MET A 76 11.42 -7.34 11.09
N ILE A 77 12.69 -7.04 11.33
CA ILE A 77 13.17 -5.71 11.74
C ILE A 77 14.30 -5.32 10.79
N GLY A 78 14.35 -4.05 10.42
CA GLY A 78 15.45 -3.53 9.62
C GLY A 78 15.28 -2.07 9.28
N ASP A 79 16.27 -1.54 8.58
CA ASP A 79 16.26 -0.18 8.10
C ASP A 79 15.51 -0.07 6.78
N CYS A 80 14.84 1.06 6.57
CA CYS A 80 14.17 1.40 5.34
C CYS A 80 14.87 2.56 4.63
N TYR A 81 15.00 2.48 3.31
CA TYR A 81 15.53 3.55 2.46
C TYR A 81 14.44 3.98 1.47
N PRO A 82 13.64 5.01 1.81
CA PRO A 82 12.39 5.27 1.09
C PRO A 82 12.56 5.50 -0.40
N ASP A 83 13.60 6.22 -0.80
CA ASP A 83 13.86 6.54 -2.21
C ASP A 83 14.10 5.28 -3.05
N LEU A 84 14.78 4.27 -2.48
CA LEU A 84 15.01 2.99 -3.17
C LEU A 84 13.73 2.15 -3.26
N VAL A 85 12.89 2.20 -2.23
CA VAL A 85 11.58 1.54 -2.24
C VAL A 85 10.66 2.18 -3.28
N GLU A 86 10.65 3.51 -3.37
CA GLU A 86 9.91 4.25 -4.40
C GLU A 86 10.33 3.83 -5.81
N VAL A 87 11.64 3.76 -6.07
CA VAL A 87 12.17 3.33 -7.37
C VAL A 87 11.83 1.88 -7.65
N PHE A 88 11.92 1.01 -6.64
CA PHE A 88 11.55 -0.40 -6.76
C PHE A 88 10.08 -0.56 -7.22
N TYR A 89 9.14 0.13 -6.57
CA TYR A 89 7.72 0.07 -6.94
C TYR A 89 7.43 0.74 -8.28
N HIS A 90 8.10 1.85 -8.58
CA HIS A 90 7.92 2.54 -9.85
C HIS A 90 8.33 1.66 -11.04
N ASN A 91 9.42 0.91 -10.87
CA ASN A 91 9.97 0.03 -11.91
C ASN A 91 9.44 -1.41 -11.82
N LEU A 92 8.47 -1.66 -10.91
CA LEU A 92 7.91 -3.00 -10.70
C LEU A 92 7.23 -3.50 -11.97
N LYS A 93 7.60 -4.70 -12.40
CA LYS A 93 6.98 -5.43 -13.51
C LYS A 93 6.77 -6.88 -13.10
N VAL A 94 5.77 -7.52 -13.69
CA VAL A 94 5.51 -8.94 -13.49
C VAL A 94 5.87 -9.67 -14.78
N VAL A 95 6.79 -10.63 -14.69
CA VAL A 95 7.21 -11.47 -15.82
C VAL A 95 7.03 -12.93 -15.39
N ASN A 96 6.15 -13.66 -16.07
CA ASN A 96 5.81 -15.06 -15.74
C ASN A 96 5.40 -15.25 -14.27
N GLY A 97 4.63 -14.32 -13.70
CA GLY A 97 4.19 -14.38 -12.30
C GLY A 97 5.26 -13.98 -11.26
N VAL A 98 6.48 -13.66 -11.69
CA VAL A 98 7.58 -13.23 -10.82
C VAL A 98 7.70 -11.72 -10.84
N ILE A 99 7.88 -11.10 -9.67
CA ILE A 99 8.12 -9.67 -9.53
C ILE A 99 9.57 -9.34 -9.93
N TRP A 100 9.70 -8.43 -10.88
CA TRP A 100 10.95 -7.83 -11.31
C TRP A 100 10.94 -6.33 -11.03
N SER A 101 12.11 -5.76 -10.80
CA SER A 101 12.31 -4.32 -10.77
C SER A 101 13.74 -3.99 -11.19
N ARG A 102 14.05 -2.70 -11.34
CA ARG A 102 15.41 -2.23 -11.58
C ARG A 102 15.72 -1.05 -10.67
N VAL A 103 16.77 -1.15 -9.87
CA VAL A 103 17.16 -0.12 -8.90
C VAL A 103 18.65 0.16 -9.04
N LYS A 104 19.03 1.44 -9.21
CA LYS A 104 20.43 1.85 -9.45
C LYS A 104 21.13 1.06 -10.58
N GLY A 105 20.37 0.71 -11.62
CA GLY A 105 20.90 -0.05 -12.77
C GLY A 105 21.00 -1.55 -12.57
N VAL A 106 20.74 -2.07 -11.36
CA VAL A 106 20.74 -3.51 -11.03
C VAL A 106 19.34 -4.08 -11.21
N ASP A 107 19.24 -5.20 -11.92
CA ASP A 107 17.98 -5.93 -12.10
C ASP A 107 17.70 -6.78 -10.86
N ILE A 108 16.49 -6.61 -10.32
CA ILE A 108 16.05 -7.23 -9.07
C ILE A 108 14.98 -8.26 -9.41
N LYS A 109 15.26 -9.52 -9.11
CA LYS A 109 14.30 -10.63 -9.21
C LYS A 109 13.85 -11.02 -7.80
N ASN A 110 12.53 -11.06 -7.58
CA ASN A 110 11.93 -11.52 -6.33
C ASN A 110 11.17 -12.83 -6.57
N ASP A 111 11.90 -13.95 -6.50
CA ASP A 111 11.37 -15.30 -6.73
C ASP A 111 11.21 -16.10 -5.43
N ASP A 112 10.80 -17.36 -5.54
CA ASP A 112 10.50 -18.23 -4.40
C ASP A 112 11.68 -18.41 -3.44
N GLU A 113 12.92 -18.35 -3.94
CA GLU A 113 14.11 -18.45 -3.10
C GLU A 113 14.28 -17.20 -2.24
N ILE A 114 14.03 -16.01 -2.81
CA ILE A 114 14.05 -14.75 -2.06
C ILE A 114 12.96 -14.73 -0.98
N TRP A 115 11.73 -15.15 -1.30
CA TRP A 115 10.64 -15.22 -0.32
C TRP A 115 10.97 -16.16 0.85
N LEU A 116 11.49 -17.35 0.55
CA LEU A 116 11.86 -18.33 1.55
C LEU A 116 13.05 -17.86 2.40
N SER A 117 14.11 -17.35 1.75
CA SER A 117 15.35 -16.96 2.43
C SER A 117 15.17 -15.76 3.36
N PHE A 118 14.38 -14.76 2.97
CA PHE A 118 14.22 -13.54 3.79
C PHE A 118 13.05 -13.58 4.76
N ILE A 119 11.94 -14.22 4.39
CA ILE A 119 10.72 -14.16 5.21
C ILE A 119 10.07 -15.52 5.45
N GLY A 120 10.70 -16.62 5.01
CA GLY A 120 10.33 -17.98 5.38
C GLY A 120 9.09 -18.50 4.66
N LEU A 121 8.56 -17.76 3.68
CA LEU A 121 7.35 -18.11 2.98
C LEU A 121 7.64 -19.00 1.77
N LYS A 122 6.75 -19.97 1.53
CA LYS A 122 6.76 -20.83 0.35
C LYS A 122 5.52 -20.52 -0.47
N ALA A 123 5.64 -20.58 -1.80
CA ALA A 123 4.50 -20.51 -2.70
C ALA A 123 3.68 -21.81 -2.67
N LYS A 124 3.03 -22.10 -1.52
CA LYS A 124 2.24 -23.31 -1.26
C LYS A 124 0.97 -22.95 -0.49
N GLY A 125 -0.07 -23.76 -0.66
CA GLY A 125 -1.37 -23.57 0.00
C GLY A 125 -2.41 -23.01 -0.98
N PHE A 126 -3.59 -22.71 -0.44
CA PHE A 126 -4.72 -22.20 -1.22
C PHE A 126 -4.51 -20.72 -1.58
N MET A 127 -4.96 -20.36 -2.78
CA MET A 127 -5.05 -18.96 -3.22
C MET A 127 -6.26 -18.29 -2.57
N SER A 128 -6.10 -17.07 -2.03
CA SER A 128 -7.18 -16.35 -1.35
C SER A 128 -8.35 -15.99 -2.26
N HIS A 129 -8.10 -15.88 -3.57
CA HIS A 129 -9.07 -15.48 -4.59
C HIS A 129 -9.70 -16.66 -5.34
N GLU A 130 -9.14 -17.88 -5.25
CA GLU A 130 -9.68 -19.05 -5.94
C GLU A 130 -10.89 -19.62 -5.20
N LYS A 131 -11.97 -19.94 -5.93
CA LYS A 131 -13.14 -20.64 -5.38
C LYS A 131 -13.08 -22.12 -5.76
N THR A 132 -12.32 -22.92 -5.02
CA THR A 132 -12.30 -24.38 -5.21
C THR A 132 -13.36 -25.07 -4.35
N SER A 133 -13.82 -26.28 -4.71
CA SER A 133 -14.78 -27.05 -3.90
C SER A 133 -14.24 -27.37 -2.51
N GLU A 134 -12.94 -27.65 -2.42
CA GLU A 134 -12.19 -27.85 -1.18
C GLU A 134 -12.21 -26.58 -0.32
N LEU A 135 -11.93 -25.41 -0.91
CA LEU A 135 -12.02 -24.15 -0.17
C LEU A 135 -13.46 -23.84 0.27
N ASN A 136 -14.45 -24.12 -0.58
CA ASN A 136 -15.87 -23.93 -0.28
C ASN A 136 -16.38 -24.82 0.89
N GLN A 137 -15.73 -25.97 1.14
CA GLN A 137 -16.00 -26.82 2.30
C GLN A 137 -15.63 -26.11 3.62
N TRP A 138 -14.56 -25.31 3.61
CA TRP A 138 -14.10 -24.50 4.74
C TRP A 138 -14.67 -23.07 4.75
N THR A 139 -15.23 -22.61 3.63
CA THR A 139 -15.66 -21.23 3.40
C THR A 139 -17.12 -21.14 2.98
N HIS A 140 -18.03 -21.71 3.77
CA HIS A 140 -19.42 -21.25 3.69
C HIS A 140 -19.42 -19.75 4.04
N LYS A 141 -19.28 -18.89 3.02
CA LYS A 141 -19.21 -17.43 3.16
C LYS A 141 -20.39 -16.96 3.98
N LYS A 142 -21.57 -17.57 3.81
CA LYS A 142 -22.75 -17.30 4.63
C LYS A 142 -22.56 -17.60 6.13
N ASN A 143 -21.80 -18.63 6.51
CA ASN A 143 -21.51 -18.99 7.91
C ASN A 143 -20.43 -18.10 8.50
N ILE A 144 -19.33 -17.87 7.78
CA ILE A 144 -18.30 -16.85 8.10
C ILE A 144 -18.99 -15.49 8.33
N TYR A 145 -19.80 -15.02 7.39
CA TYR A 145 -20.55 -13.77 7.52
C TYR A 145 -21.58 -13.77 8.66
N LYS A 146 -22.29 -14.89 8.91
CA LYS A 146 -23.25 -15.02 10.02
C LYS A 146 -22.56 -15.04 11.38
N GLU A 147 -21.36 -15.61 11.47
CA GLU A 147 -20.53 -15.63 12.67
C GLU A 147 -19.92 -14.25 12.94
N PHE A 148 -19.60 -13.48 11.90
CA PHE A 148 -18.97 -12.15 12.01
C PHE A 148 -19.94 -10.95 12.14
N LEU A 149 -21.21 -11.05 11.71
CA LEU A 149 -22.17 -9.93 11.66
C LEU A 149 -23.32 -9.97 12.68
N THR A 150 -23.30 -10.84 13.68
CA THR A 150 -24.43 -11.09 14.60
C THR A 150 -24.84 -9.92 15.51
N TYR A 151 -24.24 -8.72 15.39
CA TYR A 151 -24.70 -7.49 16.05
C TYR A 151 -24.68 -6.27 15.10
N PRO A 152 -25.76 -6.01 14.34
CA PRO A 152 -25.87 -4.91 13.38
C PRO A 152 -26.43 -3.60 13.98
N LYS A 153 -26.32 -3.36 15.29
CA LYS A 153 -26.78 -2.08 15.88
C LYS A 153 -25.57 -1.20 16.23
N ARG A 154 -25.46 -0.10 15.46
CA ARG A 154 -24.55 1.06 15.58
C ARG A 154 -23.16 0.95 14.92
N LEU A 155 -23.16 0.95 13.58
CA LEU A 155 -21.96 1.21 12.78
C LEU A 155 -21.70 2.73 12.67
N LYS A 156 -21.05 3.28 13.70
CA LYS A 156 -20.29 4.54 13.61
C LYS A 156 -18.96 4.36 14.36
N VAL A 157 -18.11 3.44 13.89
CA VAL A 157 -16.79 3.24 14.50
C VAL A 157 -15.72 3.19 13.43
N TYR A 158 -14.76 4.10 13.52
CA TYR A 158 -13.61 4.31 12.62
C TYR A 158 -12.52 3.21 12.72
N LYS A 159 -12.83 2.02 13.24
CA LYS A 159 -11.86 0.96 13.55
C LYS A 159 -12.44 -0.41 13.17
N SER A 160 -11.97 -0.97 12.06
CA SER A 160 -12.40 -2.26 11.49
C SER A 160 -12.25 -3.48 12.43
N TYR A 161 -11.32 -3.46 13.38
CA TYR A 161 -11.14 -4.50 14.41
C TYR A 161 -12.11 -4.38 15.60
N LEU A 162 -13.00 -3.38 15.62
CA LEU A 162 -14.06 -3.25 16.62
C LEU A 162 -15.42 -3.79 16.12
N LEU A 163 -15.44 -4.56 15.04
CA LEU A 163 -16.64 -5.33 14.65
C LEU A 163 -17.13 -6.13 15.87
N GLY A 164 -18.37 -5.87 16.29
CA GLY A 164 -18.95 -6.41 17.53
C GLY A 164 -19.04 -7.95 17.58
N GLY A 165 -18.82 -8.63 16.46
CA GLY A 165 -18.83 -10.10 16.36
C GLY A 165 -17.47 -10.79 16.58
N PHE A 166 -16.34 -10.09 16.54
CA PHE A 166 -15.02 -10.74 16.73
C PHE A 166 -14.66 -10.92 18.21
N LYS A 167 -14.14 -12.09 18.58
CA LYS A 167 -13.46 -12.29 19.88
C LYS A 167 -12.06 -11.68 19.80
N MET A 168 -11.39 -11.60 20.94
CA MET A 168 -10.09 -10.95 21.07
C MET A 168 -9.07 -11.46 20.04
N GLU A 169 -9.00 -12.77 19.85
CA GLU A 169 -8.02 -13.40 18.95
C GLU A 169 -8.25 -13.04 17.47
N GLU A 170 -9.50 -13.01 17.00
CA GLU A 170 -9.77 -12.62 15.61
C GLU A 170 -9.52 -11.12 15.39
N LYS A 171 -9.78 -10.28 16.40
CA LYS A 171 -9.44 -8.85 16.34
C LYS A 171 -7.94 -8.63 16.21
N MET A 172 -7.15 -9.42 16.94
CA MET A 172 -5.70 -9.37 16.84
C MET A 172 -5.19 -9.88 15.48
N CYS A 173 -5.73 -10.98 14.97
CA CYS A 173 -5.44 -11.45 13.60
C CYS A 173 -5.75 -10.36 12.56
N ALA A 174 -6.94 -9.75 12.62
CA ALA A 174 -7.34 -8.67 11.74
C ALA A 174 -6.40 -7.46 11.84
N PHE A 175 -6.01 -7.09 13.07
CA PHE A 175 -5.07 -6.01 13.29
C PHE A 175 -3.70 -6.30 12.64
N VAL A 176 -3.14 -7.49 12.88
CA VAL A 176 -1.85 -7.88 12.26
C VAL A 176 -1.97 -7.95 10.74
N LEU A 177 -3.08 -8.49 10.22
CA LEU A 177 -3.33 -8.53 8.78
C LEU A 177 -3.32 -7.13 8.18
N SER A 178 -4.05 -6.17 8.75
CA SER A 178 -4.16 -4.82 8.21
C SER A 178 -2.92 -3.94 8.40
N TRP A 179 -2.16 -4.14 9.48
CA TRP A 179 -1.05 -3.24 9.84
C TRP A 179 0.34 -3.79 9.53
N VAL A 180 0.48 -5.10 9.35
CA VAL A 180 1.78 -5.77 9.14
C VAL A 180 1.79 -6.51 7.81
N ILE A 181 0.80 -7.37 7.56
CA ILE A 181 0.79 -8.27 6.40
C ILE A 181 0.35 -7.55 5.13
N LEU A 182 -0.74 -6.78 5.17
CA LEU A 182 -1.30 -6.03 4.03
C LEU A 182 -1.42 -4.53 4.34
N PRO A 183 -0.32 -3.86 4.74
CA PRO A 183 -0.38 -2.46 5.13
C PRO A 183 -0.68 -1.57 3.92
N GLY A 184 -1.47 -0.52 4.15
CA GLY A 184 -1.74 0.49 3.13
C GLY A 184 -2.90 0.18 2.17
N ARG A 185 -3.61 -0.96 2.30
CA ARG A 185 -4.94 -1.15 1.67
C ARG A 185 -5.88 -0.06 2.22
N GLY A 186 -6.19 0.93 1.39
CA GLY A 186 -6.75 2.24 1.77
C GLY A 186 -8.18 2.29 2.31
N ARG A 187 -8.62 1.31 3.10
CA ARG A 187 -9.90 1.31 3.82
C ARG A 187 -9.71 0.73 5.22
N CYS A 188 -9.08 1.51 6.10
CA CYS A 188 -8.87 1.13 7.51
C CYS A 188 -10.18 0.95 8.30
N ASP A 189 -11.32 1.35 7.72
CA ASP A 189 -12.64 1.33 8.33
C ASP A 189 -13.39 -0.01 8.16
N CYS A 190 -13.08 -0.81 7.13
CA CYS A 190 -13.79 -2.07 6.86
C CYS A 190 -12.88 -3.17 6.30
N LEU A 191 -12.90 -4.36 6.92
CA LEU A 191 -12.33 -5.58 6.33
C LEU A 191 -13.12 -5.98 5.09
N THR A 192 -12.42 -6.30 4.00
CA THR A 192 -13.04 -6.88 2.81
C THR A 192 -13.42 -8.34 3.02
N THR A 193 -14.18 -8.92 2.09
CA THR A 193 -14.46 -10.36 2.08
C THR A 193 -13.19 -11.20 2.08
N GLU A 194 -12.18 -10.75 1.35
CA GLU A 194 -10.87 -11.41 1.29
C GLU A 194 -10.16 -11.30 2.63
N ASP A 195 -10.16 -10.12 3.25
CA ASP A 195 -9.53 -9.94 4.56
C ASP A 195 -10.20 -10.81 5.64
N LEU A 196 -11.54 -10.91 5.62
CA LEU A 196 -12.29 -11.81 6.51
C LEU A 196 -11.91 -13.27 6.30
N PHE A 197 -11.76 -13.69 5.04
CA PHE A 197 -11.29 -15.02 4.70
C PHE A 197 -9.86 -15.26 5.22
N LEU A 198 -8.94 -14.31 5.04
CA LEU A 198 -7.57 -14.42 5.51
C LEU A 198 -7.48 -14.47 7.04
N VAL A 199 -8.27 -13.65 7.75
CA VAL A 199 -8.38 -13.71 9.22
C VAL A 199 -8.89 -15.08 9.66
N HIS A 200 -9.93 -15.59 9.02
CA HIS A 200 -10.45 -16.92 9.29
C HIS A 200 -9.39 -17.99 9.02
N ALA A 201 -8.69 -17.93 7.89
CA ALA A 201 -7.68 -18.89 7.50
C ALA A 201 -6.49 -18.92 8.46
N ILE A 202 -6.02 -17.76 8.94
CA ILE A 202 -5.03 -17.69 10.02
C ILE A 202 -5.60 -18.41 11.24
N LYS A 203 -6.81 -18.02 11.69
CA LYS A 203 -7.41 -18.54 12.92
C LYS A 203 -7.63 -20.05 12.90
N THR A 204 -8.01 -20.60 11.76
CA THR A 204 -8.32 -22.03 11.58
C THR A 204 -7.14 -22.83 11.00
N ARG A 205 -5.97 -22.21 10.82
CA ARG A 205 -4.74 -22.84 10.30
C ARG A 205 -4.93 -23.43 8.89
N ILE A 206 -5.76 -22.80 8.07
CA ILE A 206 -5.87 -23.16 6.66
C ILE A 206 -4.56 -22.77 5.96
N PRO A 207 -3.92 -23.67 5.20
CA PRO A 207 -2.67 -23.35 4.51
C PRO A 207 -2.95 -22.35 3.37
N ILE A 208 -2.48 -21.11 3.52
CA ILE A 208 -2.62 -20.03 2.54
C ILE A 208 -1.29 -19.81 1.81
N ASN A 209 -1.36 -19.58 0.50
CA ASN A 209 -0.22 -19.12 -0.27
C ASN A 209 0.07 -17.63 0.02
N TRP A 210 0.79 -17.38 1.12
CA TRP A 210 1.15 -16.02 1.55
C TRP A 210 2.08 -15.30 0.56
N VAL A 211 2.88 -16.04 -0.22
CA VAL A 211 3.70 -15.46 -1.30
C VAL A 211 2.80 -14.80 -2.35
N ALA A 212 1.74 -15.50 -2.77
CA ALA A 212 0.77 -14.95 -3.71
C ALA A 212 0.03 -13.74 -3.12
N VAL A 213 -0.49 -13.87 -1.89
CA VAL A 213 -1.22 -12.78 -1.19
C VAL A 213 -0.38 -11.49 -1.09
N MET A 214 0.89 -11.60 -0.70
CA MET A 214 1.78 -10.45 -0.58
C MET A 214 2.22 -9.92 -1.94
N SER A 215 2.48 -10.79 -2.92
CA SER A 215 2.84 -10.39 -4.29
C SER A 215 1.69 -9.63 -4.97
N ASP A 216 0.47 -10.14 -4.88
CA ASP A 216 -0.74 -9.49 -5.40
C ASP A 216 -0.94 -8.12 -4.75
N HIS A 217 -0.67 -7.98 -3.45
CA HIS A 217 -0.71 -6.68 -2.78
C HIS A 217 0.35 -5.71 -3.30
N MET A 218 1.58 -6.17 -3.53
CA MET A 218 2.64 -5.34 -4.15
C MET A 218 2.24 -4.88 -5.56
N ILE A 219 1.70 -5.79 -6.36
CA ILE A 219 1.26 -5.53 -7.73
C ILE A 219 0.08 -4.55 -7.73
N GLU A 220 -0.92 -4.76 -6.87
CA GLU A 220 -2.08 -3.89 -6.72
C GLU A 220 -1.66 -2.45 -6.37
N ILE A 221 -0.72 -2.29 -5.43
CA ILE A 221 -0.18 -0.97 -5.05
C ILE A 221 0.57 -0.33 -6.21
N ALA A 222 1.42 -1.08 -6.92
CA ALA A 222 2.15 -0.57 -8.08
C ALA A 222 1.21 -0.13 -9.21
N SER A 223 0.24 -0.97 -9.59
CA SER A 223 -0.70 -0.69 -10.68
C SER A 223 -1.62 0.49 -10.39
N ARG A 224 -2.05 0.69 -9.14
CA ARG A 224 -2.93 1.81 -8.76
C ARG A 224 -2.18 3.12 -8.54
N ARG A 225 -0.85 3.15 -8.73
CA ARG A 225 0.02 4.24 -8.27
C ARG A 225 -0.31 4.62 -6.83
N GLY A 226 -0.48 3.59 -6.00
CA GLY A 226 -0.92 3.72 -4.62
C GLY A 226 0.04 4.59 -3.84
N HIS A 227 -0.49 5.55 -3.09
CA HIS A 227 0.32 6.52 -2.33
C HIS A 227 1.06 5.91 -1.14
N ASN A 228 0.75 4.67 -0.76
CA ASN A 228 1.30 3.98 0.39
C ASN A 228 2.10 2.76 -0.07
N LEU A 229 3.42 2.80 0.01
CA LEU A 229 4.30 1.73 -0.47
C LEU A 229 4.66 0.78 0.69
N PRO A 230 4.17 -0.47 0.68
CA PRO A 230 4.41 -1.41 1.78
C PRO A 230 5.77 -2.10 1.66
N TYR A 231 6.12 -2.89 2.68
CA TYR A 231 7.25 -3.83 2.68
C TYR A 231 8.64 -3.22 2.53
N GLY A 232 8.83 -1.97 2.97
CA GLY A 232 10.11 -1.28 2.85
C GLY A 232 11.29 -2.08 3.39
N VAL A 233 11.18 -2.68 4.58
CA VAL A 233 12.27 -3.49 5.18
C VAL A 233 12.58 -4.74 4.35
N PHE A 234 11.54 -5.46 3.91
CA PHE A 234 11.71 -6.65 3.06
C PHE A 234 12.39 -6.28 1.73
N ILE A 235 11.89 -5.26 1.04
CA ILE A 235 12.47 -4.78 -0.22
C ILE A 235 13.94 -4.44 -0.05
N ILE A 236 14.31 -3.71 1.01
CA ILE A 236 15.71 -3.36 1.27
C ILE A 236 16.58 -4.59 1.50
N SER A 237 16.07 -5.63 2.18
CA SER A 237 16.80 -6.90 2.32
C SER A 237 17.04 -7.56 0.97
N VAL A 238 16.05 -7.54 0.06
CA VAL A 238 16.19 -8.04 -1.31
C VAL A 238 17.21 -7.20 -2.09
N LEU A 239 17.17 -5.87 -2.00
CA LEU A 239 18.15 -5.01 -2.69
C LEU A 239 19.59 -5.28 -2.23
N LYS A 240 19.79 -5.50 -0.93
CA LYS A 240 21.11 -5.88 -0.37
C LYS A 240 21.60 -7.21 -0.91
N HIS A 241 20.70 -8.19 -1.03
CA HIS A 241 21.02 -9.50 -1.61
C HIS A 241 21.56 -9.37 -3.05
N HIS A 242 20.91 -8.52 -3.85
CA HIS A 242 21.33 -8.19 -5.21
C HIS A 242 22.48 -7.17 -5.29
N GLN A 243 23.14 -6.86 -4.16
CA GLN A 243 24.32 -5.99 -4.08
C GLN A 243 24.08 -4.54 -4.56
N VAL A 244 22.85 -4.03 -4.39
CA VAL A 244 22.54 -2.62 -4.65
C VAL A 244 23.27 -1.72 -3.63
N ASP A 245 24.00 -0.74 -4.11
CA ASP A 245 24.70 0.23 -3.26
C ASP A 245 23.70 1.13 -2.50
N LEU A 246 23.81 1.15 -1.17
CA LEU A 246 22.98 1.96 -0.27
C LEU A 246 23.72 3.20 0.26
N THR A 247 24.96 3.42 -0.17
CA THR A 247 25.81 4.51 0.32
C THR A 247 25.21 5.86 -0.05
N GLY A 248 25.16 6.77 0.91
CA GLY A 248 24.62 8.13 0.72
C GLY A 248 23.09 8.22 0.67
N GLU A 249 22.37 7.09 0.80
CA GLU A 249 20.90 7.07 0.79
C GLU A 249 20.29 7.47 2.14
N LYS A 250 19.12 8.12 2.09
CA LYS A 250 18.38 8.49 3.30
C LYS A 250 17.86 7.23 4.00
N LYS A 251 18.39 6.98 5.19
CA LYS A 251 18.01 5.86 6.06
C LYS A 251 16.94 6.27 7.07
N ILE A 252 15.91 5.43 7.23
CA ILE A 252 14.93 5.47 8.31
C ILE A 252 15.04 4.17 9.10
N GLY A 253 15.50 4.24 10.35
CA GLY A 253 15.59 3.07 11.23
C GLY A 253 14.25 2.68 11.86
N CYS A 254 14.15 1.43 12.31
CA CYS A 254 13.06 1.00 13.18
C CYS A 254 13.15 1.68 14.56
N THR A 255 12.03 2.14 15.06
CA THR A 255 11.89 2.74 16.40
C THR A 255 10.92 1.91 17.24
N LYS A 256 10.84 2.18 18.55
CA LYS A 256 9.83 1.54 19.42
C LYS A 256 8.38 1.80 18.96
N SER A 257 8.12 2.87 18.21
CA SER A 257 6.80 3.15 17.65
C SER A 257 6.43 2.21 16.48
N ASN A 258 7.40 1.49 15.92
CA ASN A 258 7.19 0.46 14.90
C ASN A 258 6.76 -0.88 15.52
N GLU A 259 7.03 -1.10 16.81
CA GLU A 259 6.66 -2.30 17.53
C GLU A 259 5.15 -2.32 17.84
N ILE A 260 4.49 -3.40 17.46
CA ILE A 260 3.16 -3.74 17.96
C ILE A 260 3.36 -4.44 19.30
N GLY A 261 3.60 -3.65 20.34
CA GLY A 261 3.72 -4.11 21.72
C GLY A 261 2.55 -3.66 22.60
N LYS A 262 2.74 -3.72 23.93
CA LYS A 262 1.73 -3.33 24.94
C LYS A 262 1.17 -1.92 24.75
N ALA A 263 2.00 -0.96 24.33
CA ALA A 263 1.57 0.40 24.06
C ALA A 263 0.53 0.45 22.93
N THR A 264 0.73 -0.36 21.89
CA THR A 264 -0.19 -0.51 20.77
C THR A 264 -1.48 -1.20 21.22
N LEU A 265 -1.42 -2.20 22.10
CA LEU A 265 -2.63 -2.80 22.69
C LEU A 265 -3.46 -1.77 23.47
N ASN A 266 -2.82 -1.01 24.36
CA ASN A 266 -3.47 0.05 25.13
C ASN A 266 -4.10 1.12 24.23
N PHE A 267 -3.40 1.52 23.17
CA PHE A 267 -3.89 2.47 22.16
C PHE A 267 -5.11 1.94 21.39
N ASN A 268 -5.15 0.62 21.14
CA ASN A 268 -6.29 -0.02 20.49
C ASN A 268 -7.48 -0.25 21.44
N GLY A 269 -7.42 0.30 22.65
CA GLY A 269 -8.51 0.24 23.61
C GLY A 269 -8.50 -1.05 24.42
N LEU A 270 -7.43 -1.83 24.42
CA LEU A 270 -7.30 -2.93 25.38
C LEU A 270 -6.80 -2.40 26.72
N LYS A 271 -7.26 -3.00 27.82
CA LYS A 271 -6.76 -2.80 29.18
C LYS A 271 -6.40 -4.16 29.76
N LYS A 272 -5.31 -4.21 30.52
CA LYS A 272 -4.94 -5.42 31.28
C LYS A 272 -5.69 -5.42 32.61
N THR A 273 -6.33 -6.54 32.91
CA THR A 273 -7.04 -6.85 34.17
C THR A 273 -6.40 -8.08 34.82
N GLU A 274 -6.85 -8.45 36.03
CA GLU A 274 -6.40 -9.67 36.71
C GLU A 274 -6.72 -10.92 35.89
N ASP A 275 -7.86 -10.92 35.18
CA ASP A 275 -8.32 -12.02 34.31
C ASP A 275 -7.73 -11.97 32.89
N GLY A 276 -6.78 -11.06 32.62
CA GLY A 276 -6.13 -10.90 31.32
C GLY A 276 -6.55 -9.62 30.56
N TRP A 277 -6.41 -9.63 29.24
CA TRP A 277 -6.65 -8.44 28.40
C TRP A 277 -8.12 -8.34 27.98
N VAL A 278 -8.74 -7.17 28.20
CA VAL A 278 -10.13 -6.87 27.81
C VAL A 278 -10.22 -5.54 27.08
N PHE A 279 -11.26 -5.32 26.26
CA PHE A 279 -11.50 -3.99 25.68
C PHE A 279 -12.06 -3.03 26.73
N LYS A 280 -11.67 -1.76 26.63
CA LYS A 280 -12.31 -0.66 27.35
C LYS A 280 -13.73 -0.52 26.80
N ASP A 281 -14.73 -0.56 27.68
CA ASP A 281 -16.07 -0.16 27.34
C ASP A 281 -16.02 1.26 26.78
N VAL A 282 -16.73 1.48 25.67
CA VAL A 282 -16.65 2.73 24.91
C VAL A 282 -17.41 3.81 25.66
N ASP A 283 -16.73 4.58 26.51
CA ASP A 283 -17.16 5.94 26.79
C ASP A 283 -16.69 6.83 25.62
N GLU A 284 -17.68 7.32 24.88
CA GLU A 284 -17.55 8.05 23.62
C GLU A 284 -16.95 9.46 23.82
N THR A 285 -15.63 9.59 24.02
CA THR A 285 -14.94 10.87 23.75
C THR A 285 -13.43 10.68 23.47
N PRO A 286 -12.87 11.28 22.40
CA PRO A 286 -11.42 11.24 22.14
C PRO A 286 -10.69 12.13 23.14
N HIS A 287 -9.95 11.52 24.07
CA HIS A 287 -9.38 12.23 25.23
C HIS A 287 -7.88 12.51 25.13
N THR A 288 -7.15 12.00 24.13
CA THR A 288 -5.68 12.15 24.11
C THR A 288 -5.14 13.06 23.00
N GLU A 289 -4.03 13.75 23.29
CA GLU A 289 -3.30 14.63 22.36
C GLU A 289 -2.83 13.86 21.10
N PHE A 290 -2.56 12.57 21.25
CA PHE A 290 -2.17 11.70 20.14
C PHE A 290 -3.36 11.28 19.25
N GLU A 291 -4.57 11.11 19.79
CA GLU A 291 -5.78 10.90 18.96
C GLU A 291 -6.08 12.14 18.12
N ARG A 292 -5.89 13.33 18.69
CA ARG A 292 -5.93 14.58 17.91
C ARG A 292 -4.86 14.58 16.83
N PHE A 293 -3.64 14.10 17.12
CA PHE A 293 -2.57 13.97 16.14
C PHE A 293 -2.93 13.01 14.99
N VAL A 294 -3.45 11.82 15.26
CA VAL A 294 -3.83 10.85 14.23
C VAL A 294 -5.00 11.36 13.38
N VAL A 295 -6.03 11.92 14.02
CA VAL A 295 -7.14 12.58 13.31
C VAL A 295 -6.64 13.77 12.48
N ASP A 296 -5.66 14.53 12.98
CA ASP A 296 -5.01 15.61 12.24
C ASP A 296 -4.19 15.08 11.06
N GLN A 297 -3.47 13.96 11.18
CA GLN A 297 -2.78 13.32 10.06
C GLN A 297 -3.77 12.89 8.96
N PHE A 298 -4.88 12.24 9.34
CA PHE A 298 -5.93 11.86 8.38
C PHE A 298 -6.61 13.08 7.75
N ARG A 299 -6.88 14.14 8.51
CA ARG A 299 -7.44 15.40 8.00
C ARG A 299 -6.48 16.10 7.03
N ARG A 300 -5.17 16.13 7.33
CA ARG A 300 -4.13 16.64 6.43
C ARG A 300 -4.06 15.81 5.15
N LEU A 301 -4.12 14.49 5.25
CA LEU A 301 -4.14 13.58 4.11
C LEU A 301 -5.38 13.81 3.23
N SER A 302 -6.57 13.88 3.82
CA SER A 302 -7.82 14.19 3.11
C SER A 302 -7.77 15.55 2.41
N THR A 303 -7.21 16.57 3.07
CA THR A 303 -7.00 17.91 2.47
C THR A 303 -6.04 17.85 1.29
N ARG A 304 -4.94 17.08 1.40
CA ARG A 304 -3.97 16.89 0.30
C ARG A 304 -4.62 16.17 -0.89
N ILE A 305 -5.38 15.10 -0.64
CA ILE A 305 -6.14 14.37 -1.67
C ILE A 305 -7.12 15.30 -2.39
N SER A 306 -7.83 16.15 -1.65
CA SER A 306 -8.74 17.15 -2.22
C SER A 306 -8.02 18.15 -3.13
N LYS A 307 -6.85 18.67 -2.71
CA LYS A 307 -6.02 19.55 -3.54
C LYS A 307 -5.52 18.85 -4.81
N VAL A 308 -5.10 17.59 -4.70
CA VAL A 308 -4.64 16.79 -5.85
C VAL A 308 -5.78 16.54 -6.82
N LYS A 309 -6.98 16.17 -6.33
CA LYS A 309 -8.17 16.00 -7.17
C LYS A 309 -8.48 17.27 -7.96
N LYS A 310 -8.36 18.45 -7.34
CA LYS A 310 -8.50 19.74 -8.02
C LYS A 310 -7.43 19.98 -9.08
N CYS A 311 -6.15 19.67 -8.80
CA CYS A 311 -5.08 19.79 -9.78
C CYS A 311 -5.28 18.85 -10.98
N VAL A 312 -5.67 17.60 -10.74
CA VAL A 312 -5.94 16.62 -11.79
C VAL A 312 -7.07 17.09 -12.71
N ILE A 313 -8.17 17.60 -12.14
CA ILE A 313 -9.27 18.18 -12.92
C ILE A 313 -8.79 19.36 -13.77
N MET A 314 -7.93 20.23 -13.21
CA MET A 314 -7.38 21.38 -13.93
C MET A 314 -6.45 20.98 -15.08
N ILE A 315 -5.65 19.92 -14.90
CA ILE A 315 -4.76 19.39 -15.94
C ILE A 315 -5.59 18.76 -17.08
N HIS A 316 -6.62 17.97 -16.75
CA HIS A 316 -7.50 17.41 -17.78
C HIS A 316 -8.19 18.53 -18.57
N LYS A 317 -8.72 19.55 -17.88
CA LYS A 317 -9.32 20.70 -18.53
C LYS A 317 -8.36 21.45 -19.46
N LYS A 318 -7.11 21.65 -19.06
CA LYS A 318 -6.08 22.28 -19.91
C LYS A 318 -5.68 21.42 -21.09
N LEU A 319 -5.60 20.10 -20.91
CA LEU A 319 -5.30 19.17 -21.99
C LEU A 319 -6.43 19.16 -23.04
N ASP A 320 -7.68 19.26 -22.58
CA ASP A 320 -8.86 19.38 -23.44
C ASP A 320 -8.87 20.72 -24.20
N GLU A 321 -8.51 21.83 -23.53
CA GLU A 321 -8.35 23.16 -24.14
C GLU A 321 -7.21 23.20 -25.18
N ASP A 322 -6.06 22.61 -24.88
CA ASP A 322 -4.91 22.52 -25.79
C ASP A 322 -5.17 21.60 -27.00
N ASN A 323 -5.98 20.54 -26.80
CA ASN A 323 -6.42 19.66 -27.88
C ASN A 323 -7.46 20.34 -28.80
N ALA A 324 -8.37 21.15 -28.24
CA ALA A 324 -9.32 21.95 -29.01
C ALA A 324 -8.63 23.03 -29.87
N LEU A 325 -7.45 23.51 -29.45
CA LEU A 325 -6.61 24.44 -30.21
C LEU A 325 -5.74 23.76 -31.28
N ARG A 326 -5.63 22.43 -31.29
CA ARG A 326 -4.79 21.64 -32.22
C ARG A 326 -5.54 20.99 -33.37
N THR A 327 -6.87 20.99 -33.37
CA THR A 327 -7.66 20.64 -34.56
C THR A 327 -7.64 21.81 -35.55
N PRO A 328 -7.08 21.66 -36.77
CA PRO A 328 -7.30 22.65 -37.81
C PRO A 328 -8.75 22.51 -38.28
N SER A 329 -9.57 23.54 -38.07
CA SER A 329 -10.77 23.73 -38.88
C SER A 329 -10.32 24.03 -40.30
N ALA A 330 -10.40 23.04 -41.18
CA ALA A 330 -10.23 23.19 -42.61
C ALA A 330 -11.44 22.59 -43.34
N SER A 331 -12.34 23.48 -43.74
CA SER A 331 -13.14 23.46 -44.99
C SER A 331 -14.02 24.72 -44.92
N GLU A 332 -13.48 25.87 -45.33
CA GLU A 332 -13.68 26.46 -46.67
C GLU A 332 -15.12 26.95 -46.89
N SER A 333 -15.24 28.26 -47.06
CA SER A 333 -16.44 29.02 -47.41
C SER A 333 -16.42 29.38 -48.90
N ASN A 334 -17.55 29.09 -49.59
CA ASN A 334 -18.23 29.89 -50.63
C ASN A 334 -17.53 30.05 -52.00
N ASP A 335 -18.17 30.16 -53.17
CA ASP A 335 -19.53 30.02 -53.73
C ASP A 335 -19.35 30.14 -55.27
N GLU A 336 -20.28 29.61 -56.09
CA GLU A 336 -20.80 30.10 -57.41
C GLU A 336 -21.61 28.95 -58.08
N ASP A 337 -22.96 28.97 -58.09
CA ASP A 337 -23.94 29.59 -59.03
C ASP A 337 -23.92 28.93 -60.44
N ASP A 338 -24.97 28.59 -61.18
CA ASP A 338 -26.44 28.76 -61.16
C ASP A 338 -27.04 27.80 -62.25
N THR A 339 -28.36 27.58 -62.24
CA THR A 339 -29.27 27.14 -63.35
C THR A 339 -29.14 25.71 -63.93
N THR A 340 -30.16 24.93 -64.31
CA THR A 340 -31.61 25.14 -64.59
C THR A 340 -32.31 23.76 -64.68
N GLU A 341 -33.63 23.78 -64.44
CA GLU A 341 -34.73 22.91 -64.90
C GLU A 341 -34.41 21.81 -65.96
N ASP A 342 -34.94 20.59 -65.85
CA ASP A 342 -36.26 20.20 -66.39
C ASP A 342 -36.54 18.66 -66.37
N GLU A 343 -37.83 18.35 -66.22
CA GLU A 343 -38.64 17.19 -66.65
C GLU A 343 -38.14 15.74 -66.86
N SER A 344 -38.96 14.80 -66.30
CA SER A 344 -39.41 13.50 -66.87
C SER A 344 -38.36 12.37 -67.00
N MET A 345 -38.65 11.06 -67.02
CA MET A 345 -39.85 10.25 -67.22
C MET A 345 -39.53 8.82 -66.73
N GLU A 346 -40.57 8.04 -66.44
CA GLU A 346 -40.52 6.60 -66.13
C GLU A 346 -39.77 5.73 -67.16
N THR A 347 -39.29 4.57 -66.72
CA THR A 347 -39.59 3.22 -67.29
C THR A 347 -38.86 2.16 -66.43
N SER A 348 -39.58 1.29 -65.72
CA SER A 348 -40.03 -0.06 -66.14
C SER A 348 -38.94 -1.15 -66.11
N ASP A 349 -39.03 -1.97 -65.06
CA ASP A 349 -39.05 -3.44 -65.00
C ASP A 349 -38.08 -4.35 -65.78
N SER A 350 -37.90 -5.52 -65.13
CA SER A 350 -37.55 -6.87 -65.60
C SER A 350 -36.14 -7.29 -65.14
N ASN A 351 -35.93 -8.33 -64.33
CA ASN A 351 -36.69 -9.55 -64.07
C ASN A 351 -36.30 -10.14 -62.70
#